data_AF-A0A6N7QEG3-F1
#
_entry.id   AF-A0A6N7QEG3-F1
#
_cell.length_a   1.000
_cell.length_b   1.000
_cell.length_c   1.000
_cell.angle_alpha   90.00
_cell.angle_beta   90.00
_cell.angle_gamma   90.00
#
_symmetry.space_group_name_H-M   'P 1'
#
loop_
_entity.id
_entity.type
_entity.pdbx_description
1 polymer ?
#
loop_
_entity_poly.entity_id
_entity_poly.type
_entity_poly.pdbx_seq_one_letter_code
_entity_poly.pdbx_strand_id
1 'polypeptide(L)'
;MNSSVALAIVVGSWLSLPGGSWTPNTEDVAAARQQLEPYVTRQASMGKMRLPDWSSYTFQYQGQTFRGDKVILINAFCSTPPATAATDMVVVFDGGPCYFTARWDPVEKIFLDVVFNGHA
;
A
#
# COMPACT_ATOMS: atom_id res chain seq x y z
N MET A 1 15.05 26.42 10.17
CA MET A 1 14.24 25.18 10.31
C MET A 1 13.69 24.88 8.93
N ASN A 2 14.35 23.99 8.19
CA ASN A 2 13.97 23.67 6.81
C ASN A 2 12.86 22.63 6.85
N SER A 3 11.61 23.08 6.73
CA SER A 3 10.47 22.20 6.52
C SER A 3 10.52 21.70 5.07
N SER A 4 11.05 20.50 4.85
CA SER A 4 10.90 19.79 3.58
C SER A 4 9.42 19.41 3.44
N VAL A 5 8.68 20.17 2.64
CA VAL A 5 7.32 19.83 2.24
C VAL A 5 7.41 18.63 1.29
N ALA A 6 7.03 17.45 1.76
CA ALA A 6 6.85 16.29 0.90
C ALA A 6 5.61 16.54 0.04
N LEU A 7 5.82 16.90 -1.23
CA LEU A 7 4.75 16.95 -2.23
C LEU A 7 4.26 15.53 -2.48
N ALA A 8 3.01 15.25 -2.14
CA ALA A 8 2.34 14.02 -2.54
C ALA A 8 2.18 14.05 -4.08
N ILE A 9 3.04 13.33 -4.80
CA ILE A 9 2.91 13.18 -6.26
C ILE A 9 1.76 12.20 -6.50
N VAL A 10 0.62 12.72 -6.97
CA VAL A 10 -0.51 11.90 -7.42
C VAL A 10 -0.14 11.28 -8.77
N VAL A 11 0.47 10.08 -8.76
CA VAL A 11 0.71 9.30 -9.98
C VAL A 11 -0.40 8.26 -10.11
N GLY A 12 -1.54 8.67 -10.67
CA GLY A 12 -2.72 7.81 -10.75
C GLY A 12 -3.22 7.44 -9.35
N SER A 13 -3.89 6.29 -9.21
CA SER A 13 -4.51 5.83 -7.96
C SER A 13 -3.52 5.55 -6.81
N TRP A 14 -2.29 6.09 -6.81
CA TRP A 14 -1.26 5.90 -5.79
C TRP A 14 -0.93 7.21 -5.08
N LEU A 15 -1.14 7.23 -3.76
CA LEU A 15 -0.92 8.35 -2.86
C LEU A 15 0.34 8.11 -2.04
N SER A 16 1.32 9.00 -2.17
CA SER A 16 2.50 9.00 -1.28
C SER A 16 2.11 9.65 0.04
N LEU A 17 2.31 8.96 1.16
CA LEU A 17 2.03 9.50 2.48
C LEU A 17 3.30 10.03 3.17
N PRO A 18 3.26 11.23 3.77
CA PRO A 18 4.33 11.73 4.62
C PRO A 18 4.40 10.95 5.94
N GLY A 19 5.45 11.15 6.74
CA GLY A 19 5.54 10.60 8.11
C GLY A 19 6.10 9.17 8.21
N GLY A 20 6.61 8.61 7.12
CA GLY A 20 7.36 7.35 7.15
C GLY A 20 8.69 7.44 7.91
N SER A 21 9.23 6.30 8.35
CA SER A 21 10.57 6.25 8.96
C SER A 21 11.70 6.42 7.95
N TRP A 22 11.38 6.33 6.65
CA TRP A 22 12.27 6.61 5.53
C TRP A 22 11.46 6.90 4.26
N THR A 23 12.12 7.41 3.23
CA THR A 23 11.49 7.76 1.95
C THR A 23 11.89 6.76 0.86
N PRO A 24 10.94 6.00 0.28
CA PRO A 24 11.19 5.15 -0.88
C PRO A 24 11.60 5.97 -2.10
N ASN A 25 12.55 5.46 -2.88
CA ASN A 25 12.84 6.06 -4.18
C ASN A 25 11.80 5.62 -5.23
N THR A 26 11.78 6.32 -6.37
CA THR A 26 10.80 6.06 -7.44
C THR A 26 10.94 4.66 -8.04
N GLU A 27 12.15 4.09 -8.09
CA GLU A 27 12.41 2.77 -8.66
C GLU A 27 11.84 1.66 -7.78
N ASP A 28 12.00 1.75 -6.46
CA ASP A 28 11.45 0.81 -5.50
C ASP A 28 9.91 0.81 -5.55
N VAL A 29 9.31 2.00 -5.62
CA VAL A 29 7.85 2.15 -5.74
C VAL A 29 7.37 1.60 -7.08
N ALA A 30 8.08 1.86 -8.19
CA ALA A 30 7.72 1.32 -9.50
C ALA A 30 7.77 -0.21 -9.52
N ALA A 31 8.79 -0.82 -8.92
CA ALA A 31 8.90 -2.27 -8.81
C ALA A 31 7.75 -2.87 -8.00
N ALA A 32 7.42 -2.27 -6.86
CA ALA A 32 6.28 -2.70 -6.05
C ALA A 32 4.96 -2.60 -6.83
N ARG A 33 4.72 -1.48 -7.55
CA ARG A 33 3.52 -1.26 -8.38
C ARG A 33 3.34 -2.33 -9.45
N GLN A 34 4.41 -2.70 -10.13
CA GLN A 34 4.37 -3.70 -11.20
C GLN A 34 4.03 -5.10 -10.68
N GLN A 35 4.39 -5.41 -9.44
CA GLN A 35 4.21 -6.75 -8.87
C GLN A 35 2.99 -6.88 -7.96
N LEU A 36 2.39 -5.76 -7.53
CA LEU A 36 1.33 -5.79 -6.52
C LEU A 36 0.09 -6.58 -6.99
N GLU A 37 -0.43 -6.27 -8.18
CA GLU A 37 -1.63 -6.92 -8.72
C GLU A 37 -1.49 -8.45 -8.82
N PRO A 38 -0.47 -9.01 -9.50
CA PRO A 38 -0.34 -10.46 -9.61
C PRO A 38 -0.11 -11.12 -8.25
N TYR A 39 0.62 -10.48 -7.33
CA TYR A 39 0.83 -11.00 -5.99
C TYR A 39 -0.48 -11.06 -5.19
N VAL A 40 -1.21 -9.95 -5.09
CA VAL A 40 -2.46 -9.85 -4.33
C VAL A 40 -3.54 -10.77 -4.92
N THR A 41 -3.66 -10.83 -6.25
CA THR A 41 -4.61 -11.72 -6.93
C THR A 41 -4.35 -13.19 -6.60
N ARG A 42 -3.07 -13.60 -6.57
CA ARG A 42 -2.68 -14.96 -6.19
C ARG A 42 -3.04 -15.27 -4.74
N GLN A 43 -2.74 -14.35 -3.80
CA GLN A 43 -3.04 -14.53 -2.38
C GLN A 43 -4.56 -14.58 -2.12
N ALA A 44 -5.32 -13.70 -2.77
CA ALA A 44 -6.78 -13.71 -2.70
C ALA A 44 -7.36 -15.04 -3.20
N SER A 45 -6.85 -15.54 -4.33
CA SER A 45 -7.28 -16.83 -4.90
C SER A 45 -7.01 -18.01 -3.96
N MET A 46 -5.83 -18.04 -3.33
CA MET A 46 -5.49 -19.06 -2.32
C MET A 46 -6.42 -19.01 -1.11
N GLY A 47 -6.80 -17.80 -0.68
CA GLY A 47 -7.78 -17.57 0.38
C GLY A 47 -9.25 -17.69 -0.04
N LYS A 48 -9.53 -18.10 -1.29
CA LYS A 48 -10.89 -18.17 -1.87
C LYS A 48 -11.67 -16.84 -1.75
N MET A 49 -10.95 -15.72 -1.77
CA MET A 49 -11.50 -14.37 -1.74
C MET A 49 -11.73 -13.87 -3.17
N ARG A 50 -12.81 -13.11 -3.37
CA ARG A 50 -13.06 -12.39 -4.61
C ARG A 50 -12.62 -10.94 -4.46
N LEU A 51 -11.67 -10.51 -5.28
CA LEU A 51 -11.27 -9.11 -5.36
C LEU A 51 -12.29 -8.29 -6.17
N PRO A 52 -12.55 -7.03 -5.76
CA PRO A 52 -12.99 -5.97 -6.67
C PRO A 52 -12.13 -5.85 -7.92
N ASP A 53 -12.66 -5.17 -8.94
CA ASP A 53 -11.90 -4.84 -10.14
C ASP A 53 -10.65 -4.05 -9.78
N TRP A 54 -9.49 -4.44 -10.28
CA TRP A 54 -8.21 -3.86 -9.86
C TRP A 54 -8.14 -2.34 -10.07
N SER A 55 -8.76 -1.85 -11.15
CA SER A 55 -8.83 -0.43 -11.48
C SER A 55 -9.67 0.41 -10.50
N SER A 56 -10.48 -0.24 -9.65
CA SER A 56 -11.26 0.46 -8.61
C SER A 56 -10.44 0.83 -7.37
N TYR A 57 -9.26 0.24 -7.21
CA TYR A 57 -8.43 0.50 -6.04
C TYR A 57 -7.71 1.84 -6.13
N THR A 58 -7.69 2.52 -4.99
CA THR A 58 -6.72 3.54 -4.65
C THR A 58 -5.76 2.96 -3.63
N PHE A 59 -4.49 3.35 -3.74
CA PHE A 59 -3.36 2.88 -2.98
C PHE A 59 -2.75 4.05 -2.23
N GLN A 60 -2.37 3.82 -1.00
CA GLN A 60 -1.44 4.66 -0.23
C GLN A 60 -0.13 3.91 -0.09
N TYR A 61 0.99 4.62 -0.08
CA TYR A 61 2.27 4.02 0.27
C TYR A 61 3.10 4.90 1.17
N GLN A 62 3.88 4.26 2.05
CA GLN A 62 4.76 4.92 3.00
C GLN A 62 5.97 4.04 3.29
N GLY A 63 7.17 4.63 3.36
CA GLY A 63 8.37 3.91 3.82
C GLY A 63 8.31 3.71 5.34
N GLN A 64 8.33 2.46 5.78
CA GLN A 64 8.32 2.08 7.20
C GLN A 64 9.47 1.15 7.56
N THR A 65 9.72 1.04 8.86
CA THR A 65 10.64 0.04 9.42
C THR A 65 9.79 -1.09 9.99
N PHE A 66 9.99 -2.30 9.49
CA PHE A 66 9.30 -3.50 9.95
C PHE A 66 10.33 -4.55 10.35
N ARG A 67 10.31 -4.96 11.63
CA ARG A 67 11.27 -5.92 12.21
C ARG A 67 12.75 -5.52 12.04
N GLY A 68 13.03 -4.23 11.94
CA GLY A 68 14.39 -3.70 11.75
C GLY A 68 14.74 -3.39 10.29
N ASP A 69 13.96 -3.91 9.34
CA ASP A 69 14.21 -3.72 7.91
C ASP A 69 13.34 -2.62 7.31
N LYS A 70 13.82 -2.01 6.23
CA LYS A 70 13.05 -1.03 5.46
C LYS A 70 12.02 -1.77 4.60
N VAL A 71 10.76 -1.37 4.70
CA VAL A 71 9.69 -1.85 3.84
C VAL A 71 8.89 -0.70 3.27
N ILE A 72 8.30 -0.89 2.09
CA ILE A 72 7.23 -0.02 1.61
C ILE A 72 5.92 -0.64 2.08
N LEU A 73 5.25 0.03 3.02
CA LEU A 73 3.89 -0.32 3.39
C LEU A 73 2.96 0.22 2.32
N ILE A 74 2.12 -0.65 1.76
CA ILE A 74 1.11 -0.29 0.78
C ILE A 74 -0.25 -0.62 1.38
N ASN A 75 -1.16 0.33 1.33
CA ASN A 75 -2.52 0.16 1.80
C ASN A 75 -3.47 0.44 0.64
N ALA A 76 -4.54 -0.33 0.51
CA ALA A 76 -5.47 -0.23 -0.61
C ALA A 76 -6.91 -0.11 -0.13
N PHE A 77 -7.73 0.63 -0.88
CA PHE A 77 -9.17 0.72 -0.69
C PHE A 77 -9.88 0.89 -2.03
N CYS A 78 -11.05 0.24 -2.19
CA CYS A 78 -11.86 0.25 -3.41
C CYS A 78 -13.11 1.14 -3.33
N SER A 79 -13.24 1.91 -2.24
CA SER A 79 -14.35 2.82 -1.93
C SER A 79 -13.83 4.26 -1.82
N THR A 80 -14.75 5.23 -1.75
CA THR A 80 -14.36 6.62 -1.49
C THR A 80 -13.70 6.73 -0.11
N PRO A 81 -12.42 7.14 -0.03
CA PRO A 81 -11.76 7.29 1.26
C PRO A 81 -12.22 8.56 1.99
N PRO A 82 -11.91 8.68 3.30
CA PRO A 82 -12.08 9.95 4.00
C PRO A 82 -11.22 11.05 3.36
N ALA A 83 -11.63 12.31 3.52
CA ALA A 83 -10.92 13.47 2.97
C ALA A 83 -9.44 13.57 3.45
N THR A 84 -9.13 12.97 4.59
CA THR A 84 -7.77 12.93 5.17
C THR A 84 -6.87 11.87 4.56
N ALA A 85 -7.34 11.02 3.65
CA ALA A 85 -6.55 9.93 3.08
C ALA A 85 -5.36 10.39 2.21
N ALA A 86 -5.26 11.69 1.89
CA ALA A 86 -4.06 12.23 1.26
C ALA A 86 -2.89 12.45 2.25
N THR A 87 -3.18 12.53 3.56
CA THR A 87 -2.18 12.81 4.60
C THR A 87 -2.07 11.70 5.63
N ASP A 88 -3.16 10.96 5.85
CA ASP A 88 -3.30 9.99 6.91
C ASP A 88 -3.51 8.59 6.32
N MET A 89 -2.84 7.59 6.90
CA MET A 89 -3.03 6.20 6.50
C MET A 89 -4.45 5.74 6.84
N VAL A 90 -5.16 5.20 5.87
CA VAL A 90 -6.52 4.68 6.06
C VAL A 90 -6.45 3.31 6.73
N VAL A 91 -6.75 3.23 8.02
CA VAL A 91 -6.78 1.94 8.73
C VAL A 91 -8.22 1.44 8.79
N VAL A 92 -8.48 0.24 8.26
CA VAL A 92 -9.79 -0.41 8.30
C VAL A 92 -9.64 -1.76 8.98
N PHE A 93 -10.52 -2.05 9.94
CA PHE A 93 -10.49 -3.30 10.70
C PHE A 93 -11.40 -4.39 10.13
N ASP A 94 -12.50 -4.00 9.47
CA ASP A 94 -13.44 -4.90 8.83
C ASP A 94 -13.95 -4.28 7.52
N GLY A 95 -13.50 -4.82 6.39
CA GLY A 95 -13.85 -4.29 5.07
C GLY A 95 -13.71 -5.29 3.92
N GLY A 96 -13.34 -6.52 4.22
CA GLY A 96 -13.09 -7.59 3.27
C GLY A 96 -11.98 -7.26 2.26
N PRO A 97 -12.01 -7.87 1.07
CA PRO A 97 -10.94 -7.73 0.08
C PRO A 97 -10.87 -6.33 -0.57
N CYS A 98 -11.85 -5.47 -0.27
CA CYS A 98 -11.81 -4.05 -0.65
C CYS A 98 -10.71 -3.29 0.06
N TYR A 99 -10.27 -3.76 1.23
CA TYR A 99 -9.22 -3.13 2.01
C TYR A 99 -8.12 -4.15 2.30
N PHE A 100 -6.89 -3.83 1.90
CA PHE A 100 -5.76 -4.69 2.21
C PHE A 100 -4.50 -3.87 2.46
N THR A 101 -3.58 -4.49 3.20
CA THR A 101 -2.27 -3.95 3.48
C THR A 101 -1.21 -4.95 3.00
N ALA A 102 -0.25 -4.48 2.20
CA ALA A 102 0.87 -5.28 1.72
C ALA A 102 2.20 -4.65 2.15
N ARG A 103 3.21 -5.49 2.37
CA ARG A 103 4.58 -5.04 2.69
C ARG A 103 5.55 -5.49 1.62
N TRP A 104 6.22 -4.53 1.01
CA TRP A 104 7.25 -4.76 -0.01
C TRP A 104 8.64 -4.58 0.57
N ASP A 105 9.52 -5.54 0.32
CA ASP A 105 10.94 -5.44 0.60
C ASP A 105 11.66 -4.80 -0.61
N PRO A 106 12.22 -3.58 -0.46
CA PRO A 106 12.90 -2.88 -1.55
C PRO A 106 14.29 -3.45 -1.87
N VAL A 107 14.90 -4.24 -0.97
CA VAL A 107 16.21 -4.87 -1.16
C VAL A 107 16.04 -6.15 -1.96
N GLU A 108 15.20 -7.07 -1.47
CA GLU A 108 14.96 -8.37 -2.08
C GLU A 108 13.98 -8.32 -3.26
N LYS A 109 13.28 -7.19 -3.42
CA LYS A 109 12.27 -6.97 -4.47
C LYS A 109 11.16 -8.01 -4.44
N ILE A 110 10.62 -8.26 -3.25
CA ILE A 110 9.51 -9.19 -3.02
C ILE A 110 8.44 -8.61 -2.10
N PHE A 111 7.22 -9.13 -2.21
CA PHE A 111 6.20 -8.93 -1.18
C PHE A 111 6.38 -9.91 -0.03
N LEU A 112 6.49 -9.39 1.18
CA LEU A 112 6.61 -10.17 2.41
C LEU A 112 5.27 -10.78 2.82
N ASP A 113 4.19 -9.99 2.71
CA ASP A 113 2.82 -10.41 2.97
C ASP A 113 1.80 -9.45 2.37
N VAL A 114 0.54 -9.92 2.36
CA VAL A 114 -0.68 -9.13 2.24
C VAL A 114 -1.68 -9.59 3.30
N VAL A 115 -2.36 -8.65 3.92
CA VAL A 115 -3.45 -8.87 4.86
C VAL A 115 -4.70 -8.22 4.30
N PHE A 116 -5.79 -8.98 4.17
CA PHE A 116 -7.10 -8.46 3.78
C PHE A 116 -7.92 -8.18 5.04
N ASN A 117 -8.30 -6.94 5.25
CA ASN A 117 -8.87 -6.49 6.52
C ASN A 117 -10.30 -7.03 6.68
N GLY A 118 -10.62 -7.71 7.79
CA GLY A 118 -11.95 -8.31 8.04
C GLY A 118 -12.09 -9.79 7.67
N HIS A 119 -11.01 -10.45 7.23
CA HIS A 119 -10.96 -11.91 7.09
C HIS A 119 -9.93 -12.49 8.08
N ALA A 120 -10.43 -13.19 9.10
CA ALA A 120 -9.63 -14.00 10.03
C ALA A 120 -9.54 -15.45 9.54
#